data_AF-A0A9K3H3P2-F1
#
_entry.id   AF-A0A9K3H3P2-F1
#
_cell.length_a   1.000
_cell.length_b   1.000
_cell.length_c   1.000
_cell.angle_alpha   90.00
_cell.angle_beta   90.00
_cell.angle_gamma   90.00
#
_symmetry.space_group_name_H-M   'P 1'
#
loop_
_entity.id
_entity.type
_entity.pdbx_description
1 polymer ?
#
loop_
_entity_poly.entity_id
_entity_poly.type
_entity_poly.pdbx_seq_one_letter_code
_entity_poly.pdbx_strand_id
1 'polypeptide(L)'
;MSPPGMVRVQHFEFLCRAHDIEPTVERFRVFYQLIRNMGFYSFSSRGSAKKILLNPPESFHDWKQNFFFIREDFIPIAMTFRAPDVIEKEELAIPKKEDWYVKLISTPNRVFGENVLVAAQMSDQWPQDSEEVPILKF
;
A
#
# COMPACT_ATOMS: atom_id res chain seq x y z
N MET A 1 -3.27 3.27 12.16
CA MET A 1 -2.92 2.39 11.02
C MET A 1 -3.92 2.55 9.87
N SER A 2 -3.41 2.57 8.64
CA SER A 2 -4.13 2.82 7.38
C SER A 2 -5.00 1.64 6.89
N PRO A 3 -5.99 1.87 5.99
CA PRO A 3 -6.72 0.80 5.31
C PRO A 3 -5.76 -0.17 4.57
N PRO A 4 -6.09 -1.46 4.40
CA PRO A 4 -5.15 -2.45 3.84
C PRO A 4 -4.67 -2.12 2.42
N GLY A 5 -5.54 -1.49 1.62
CA GLY A 5 -5.18 -1.02 0.29
C GLY A 5 -4.12 0.08 0.33
N MET A 6 -4.24 1.02 1.28
CA MET A 6 -3.25 2.09 1.47
C MET A 6 -1.91 1.55 1.97
N VAL A 7 -1.92 0.56 2.86
CA VAL A 7 -0.68 -0.09 3.31
C VAL A 7 0.08 -0.71 2.13
N ARG A 8 -0.64 -1.31 1.16
CA ARG A 8 -0.02 -1.86 -0.05
C ARG A 8 0.59 -0.78 -0.95
N VAL A 9 -0.09 0.36 -1.11
CA VAL A 9 0.40 1.50 -1.90
C VAL A 9 1.65 2.09 -1.24
N GLN A 10 1.59 2.39 0.06
CA GLN A 10 2.71 2.95 0.82
C GLN A 10 3.92 1.99 0.81
N HIS A 11 3.69 0.70 1.08
CA HIS A 11 4.75 -0.30 1.03
C HIS A 11 5.41 -0.39 -0.35
N PHE A 12 4.61 -0.41 -1.43
CA PHE A 12 5.13 -0.44 -2.79
C PHE A 12 5.98 0.79 -3.08
N GLU A 13 5.50 1.98 -2.71
CA GLU A 13 6.23 3.23 -2.88
C GLU A 13 7.56 3.23 -2.12
N PHE A 14 7.56 2.87 -0.84
CA PHE A 14 8.78 2.78 -0.03
C PHE A 14 9.76 1.77 -0.61
N LEU A 15 9.28 0.61 -1.03
CA LEU A 15 10.13 -0.40 -1.65
C LEU A 15 10.73 0.11 -2.96
N CYS A 16 9.97 0.82 -3.80
CA CYS A 16 10.50 1.41 -5.03
C CYS A 16 11.58 2.45 -4.72
N ARG A 17 11.31 3.39 -3.81
CA ARG A 17 12.26 4.43 -3.41
C ARG A 17 13.55 3.85 -2.81
N ALA A 18 13.46 2.80 -2.01
CA ALA A 18 14.63 2.13 -1.42
C ALA A 18 15.56 1.48 -2.46
N HIS A 19 15.08 1.26 -3.68
CA HIS A 19 15.84 0.67 -4.79
C HIS A 19 16.09 1.66 -5.93
N ASP A 20 15.86 2.96 -5.71
CA ASP A 20 15.93 4.01 -6.74
C ASP A 20 15.06 3.71 -7.98
N ILE A 21 13.91 3.07 -7.75
CA ILE A 21 12.92 2.76 -8.77
C ILE A 21 11.79 3.79 -8.66
N GLU A 22 11.39 4.37 -9.79
CA GLU A 22 10.23 5.27 -9.83
C GLU A 22 8.93 4.47 -9.57
N PRO A 23 8.12 4.85 -8.56
CA PRO A 23 6.84 4.21 -8.33
C PRO A 23 5.82 4.69 -9.38
N THR A 24 5.36 3.78 -10.25
CA THR A 24 4.31 4.08 -11.23
C THR A 24 3.09 3.18 -11.05
N VAL A 25 1.94 3.61 -11.57
CA VAL A 25 0.70 2.83 -11.53
C VAL A 25 0.87 1.52 -12.30
N GLU A 26 1.57 1.53 -13.43
CA GLU A 26 1.83 0.35 -14.25
C GLU A 26 2.65 -0.70 -13.47
N ARG A 27 3.70 -0.27 -12.77
CA ARG A 27 4.53 -1.15 -11.93
C ARG A 27 3.76 -1.68 -10.73
N PHE A 28 2.90 -0.85 -10.11
CA PHE A 28 2.02 -1.29 -9.02
C PHE A 28 1.05 -2.38 -9.47
N ARG A 29 0.45 -2.22 -10.66
CA ARG A 29 -0.50 -3.17 -11.26
C ARG A 29 0.11 -4.54 -11.58
N VAL A 30 1.44 -4.64 -11.67
CA VAL A 30 2.10 -5.95 -11.80
C VAL A 30 1.88 -6.80 -10.55
N PHE A 31 1.93 -6.21 -9.35
CA PHE A 31 1.83 -6.92 -8.07
C PHE A 31 0.42 -6.94 -7.49
N TYR A 32 -0.35 -5.89 -7.74
CA TYR A 32 -1.66 -5.69 -7.15
C TYR A 32 -2.73 -5.42 -8.21
N GLN A 33 -3.97 -5.76 -7.90
CA GLN A 33 -5.13 -5.45 -8.73
C GLN A 33 -6.19 -4.76 -7.88
N LEU A 34 -6.96 -3.88 -8.51
CA LEU A 34 -8.15 -3.32 -7.91
C LEU A 34 -9.13 -4.44 -7.59
N ILE A 35 -9.75 -4.36 -6.42
CA ILE A 35 -10.83 -5.25 -6.01
C ILE A 35 -11.95 -4.46 -5.40
N ARG A 36 -13.15 -5.03 -5.46
CA ARG A 36 -14.28 -4.59 -4.67
C ARG A 36 -14.59 -5.63 -3.62
N ASN A 37 -14.54 -5.25 -2.36
CA ASN A 37 -14.87 -6.13 -1.25
C ASN A 37 -15.86 -5.42 -0.33
N MET A 38 -16.98 -6.09 -0.02
CA MET A 38 -18.04 -5.58 0.86
C MET A 38 -18.49 -4.14 0.54
N GLY A 39 -18.59 -3.79 -0.76
CA GLY A 39 -19.04 -2.46 -1.19
C GLY A 39 -17.94 -1.40 -1.36
N PHE A 40 -16.68 -1.70 -1.01
CA PHE A 40 -15.57 -0.74 -1.08
C PHE A 40 -14.49 -1.17 -2.07
N TYR A 41 -13.84 -0.20 -2.70
CA TYR A 41 -12.66 -0.42 -3.52
C TYR A 41 -11.40 -0.58 -2.66
N SER A 42 -10.54 -1.50 -3.04
CA SER A 42 -9.24 -1.76 -2.39
C SER A 42 -8.28 -2.41 -3.37
N PHE A 43 -7.09 -2.79 -2.92
CA PHE A 43 -6.10 -3.51 -3.71
C PHE A 43 -5.78 -4.88 -3.11
N SER A 44 -5.74 -5.90 -3.95
CA SER A 44 -5.33 -7.27 -3.58
C SER A 44 -4.10 -7.70 -4.35
N SER A 45 -3.33 -8.65 -3.82
CA SER A 45 -2.22 -9.25 -4.55
C SER A 45 -2.72 -10.04 -5.76
N ARG A 46 -2.04 -9.91 -6.90
CA ARG A 46 -2.29 -10.74 -8.08
C ARG A 46 -1.76 -12.14 -7.83
N GLY A 47 -2.60 -13.15 -8.00
CA GLY A 47 -2.23 -14.55 -7.72
C GLY A 47 -1.07 -15.08 -8.57
N SER A 48 -0.86 -14.51 -9.75
CA SER A 48 0.24 -14.88 -10.64
C SER A 48 1.58 -14.23 -10.26
N ALA A 49 1.56 -13.07 -9.58
CA ALA A 49 2.76 -12.32 -9.21
C ALA A 49 3.34 -12.78 -7.85
N LYS A 50 4.66 -12.65 -7.68
CA LYS A 50 5.28 -12.90 -6.37
C LYS A 50 4.84 -11.80 -5.41
N LYS A 51 4.43 -12.19 -4.20
CA LYS A 51 4.03 -11.25 -3.15
C LYS A 51 5.26 -10.48 -2.67
N ILE A 52 5.22 -9.15 -2.77
CA ILE A 52 6.26 -8.26 -2.24
C ILE A 52 5.97 -7.81 -0.80
N LEU A 53 4.71 -7.80 -0.39
CA LEU A 53 4.27 -7.61 0.99
C LEU A 53 3.64 -8.91 1.51
N LEU A 54 4.28 -9.53 2.49
CA LEU A 54 3.76 -10.68 3.22
C LEU A 54 3.06 -10.20 4.49
N ASN A 55 1.98 -10.89 4.87
CA ASN A 55 1.23 -10.66 6.11
C ASN A 55 0.98 -9.17 6.39
N PRO A 56 0.28 -8.45 5.49
CA PRO A 56 -0.06 -7.07 5.75
C PRO A 56 -0.74 -6.96 7.12
N PRO A 57 -0.43 -5.93 7.93
CA PRO A 57 -1.11 -5.69 9.19
C PRO A 57 -2.62 -5.78 9.00
N GLU A 58 -3.30 -6.44 9.92
CA GLU A 58 -4.75 -6.37 9.94
C GLU A 58 -5.15 -4.91 10.13
N SER A 59 -6.03 -4.41 9.26
CA SER A 59 -6.55 -3.05 9.42
C SER A 59 -7.27 -2.92 10.74
N PHE A 60 -7.24 -1.72 11.33
CA PHE A 60 -8.03 -1.37 12.51
C PHE A 60 -9.46 -1.93 12.45
N HIS A 61 -9.97 -2.45 13.55
CA HIS A 61 -11.42 -2.52 13.71
C HIS A 61 -11.99 -1.08 13.61
N ASP A 62 -13.09 -0.92 12.89
CA ASP A 62 -13.82 0.35 12.75
C ASP A 62 -13.13 1.50 11.97
N TRP A 63 -12.03 1.24 11.24
CA TRP A 63 -11.43 2.27 10.35
C TRP A 63 -12.46 2.87 9.36
N LYS A 64 -13.45 2.05 8.96
CA LYS A 64 -14.53 2.40 8.03
C LYS A 64 -15.44 3.52 8.54
N GLN A 65 -15.53 3.72 9.86
CA GLN A 65 -16.39 4.75 10.45
C GLN A 65 -15.70 6.12 10.56
N ASN A 66 -14.37 6.15 10.48
CA ASN A 66 -13.59 7.30 10.94
C ASN A 66 -12.81 8.03 9.84
N PHE A 67 -12.72 7.52 8.61
CA PHE A 67 -11.84 8.09 7.58
C PHE A 67 -12.42 8.04 6.15
N PHE A 68 -12.99 9.16 5.71
CA PHE A 68 -12.83 9.63 4.33
C PHE A 68 -12.82 11.16 4.33
N PHE A 69 -11.70 11.76 3.92
CA PHE A 69 -11.63 13.17 3.59
C PHE A 69 -11.88 13.31 2.10
N ILE A 70 -13.05 13.82 1.72
CA ILE A 70 -13.32 14.33 0.37
C ILE A 70 -13.40 15.85 0.52
N ARG A 71 -12.64 16.60 -0.29
CA ARG A 71 -12.81 18.05 -0.33
C ARG A 71 -14.24 18.35 -0.75
N GLU A 72 -14.92 19.23 -0.02
CA GLU A 72 -16.34 19.56 -0.21
C GLU A 72 -16.66 19.89 -1.68
N ASP A 73 -15.77 20.65 -2.35
CA ASP A 73 -15.87 21.03 -3.76
C ASP A 73 -15.93 19.85 -4.76
N PHE A 74 -15.57 18.64 -4.32
CA PHE A 74 -15.50 17.42 -5.13
C PHE A 74 -16.59 16.41 -4.80
N ILE A 75 -17.62 16.80 -4.02
CA ILE A 75 -18.83 16.00 -3.84
C ILE A 75 -19.87 16.53 -4.84
N PRO A 76 -20.11 15.88 -6.00
CA PRO A 76 -21.19 16.25 -6.87
C PRO A 76 -22.52 16.15 -6.11
N ILE A 77 -23.27 17.25 -6.07
CA ILE A 77 -24.61 17.38 -5.45
C ILE A 77 -25.62 16.34 -5.99
N ALA A 78 -25.28 15.64 -7.08
CA ALA A 78 -26.04 14.54 -7.66
C ALA A 78 -25.14 13.35 -8.04
N MET A 79 -24.38 12.78 -7.10
CA MET A 79 -23.80 11.46 -7.31
C MET A 79 -24.92 10.42 -7.37
N THR A 80 -25.28 9.99 -8.58
CA THR A 80 -26.02 8.74 -8.74
C THR A 80 -25.14 7.60 -8.24
N PHE A 81 -25.71 6.73 -7.40
CA PHE A 81 -25.02 5.50 -6.99
C PHE A 81 -24.60 4.75 -8.25
N ARG A 82 -23.29 4.56 -8.47
CA ARG A 82 -22.84 3.70 -9.56
C ARG A 82 -23.43 2.31 -9.36
N ALA A 83 -24.02 1.76 -10.42
CA ALA A 83 -24.35 0.35 -10.49
C ALA A 83 -23.09 -0.46 -10.13
N PRO A 84 -23.24 -1.67 -9.58
CA PRO A 84 -22.08 -2.42 -9.13
C PRO A 84 -21.18 -2.79 -10.31
N ASP A 85 -20.11 -2.01 -10.51
CA ASP A 85 -19.10 -2.30 -11.52
C ASP A 85 -18.46 -3.66 -11.19
N VAL A 86 -18.53 -4.60 -12.14
CA VAL A 86 -17.79 -5.85 -12.08
C VAL A 86 -16.34 -5.51 -12.39
N ILE A 87 -15.47 -5.65 -11.40
CA ILE A 87 -14.03 -5.46 -11.62
C ILE A 87 -13.50 -6.72 -12.27
N GLU A 88 -13.20 -6.64 -13.57
CA GLU A 88 -12.57 -7.72 -14.29
C GLU A 88 -11.16 -7.99 -13.74
N LYS A 89 -10.79 -9.26 -13.67
CA LYS A 89 -9.47 -9.67 -13.21
C LYS A 89 -8.43 -9.29 -14.27
N GLU A 90 -7.42 -8.53 -13.88
CA GLU A 90 -6.36 -8.12 -14.81
C GLU A 90 -5.38 -9.27 -15.11
N GLU A 91 -5.30 -9.67 -16.38
CA GLU A 91 -4.32 -10.63 -16.91
C GLU A 91 -3.10 -9.93 -17.54
N LEU A 92 -2.40 -9.11 -16.74
CA LEU A 92 -1.11 -8.55 -17.13
C LEU A 92 0.00 -9.62 -17.10
N ALA A 93 0.83 -9.63 -18.14
CA ALA A 93 2.04 -10.43 -18.18
C ALA A 93 3.01 -10.05 -17.06
N ILE A 94 3.72 -11.04 -16.50
CA ILE A 94 4.72 -10.80 -15.46
C ILE A 94 6.05 -10.46 -16.13
N PRO A 95 6.63 -9.29 -15.86
CA PRO A 95 7.89 -8.86 -16.45
C PRO A 95 9.10 -9.56 -15.79
N LYS A 96 9.18 -10.90 -15.90
CA LYS A 96 10.19 -11.72 -15.21
C LYS A 96 11.65 -11.36 -15.56
N LYS A 97 11.87 -10.71 -16.70
CA LYS A 97 13.19 -10.32 -17.22
C LYS A 97 13.56 -8.88 -16.90
N GLU A 98 12.64 -8.10 -16.36
CA GLU A 98 12.90 -6.69 -16.06
C GLU A 98 13.67 -6.57 -14.74
N ASP A 99 14.78 -5.83 -14.77
CA ASP A 99 15.67 -5.68 -13.61
C ASP A 99 14.94 -5.10 -12.39
N TRP A 100 14.08 -4.10 -12.61
CA TRP A 100 13.29 -3.48 -11.55
C TRP A 100 12.37 -4.52 -10.88
N TYR A 101 11.74 -5.40 -11.64
CA TYR A 101 10.85 -6.42 -11.10
C TYR A 101 11.63 -7.43 -10.25
N VAL A 102 12.78 -7.89 -10.77
CA VAL A 102 13.67 -8.82 -10.07
C VAL A 102 14.15 -8.23 -8.74
N LYS A 103 14.58 -6.96 -8.72
CA LYS A 103 15.02 -6.24 -7.50
C LYS A 103 13.92 -6.15 -6.44
N LEU A 104 12.70 -5.78 -6.85
CA LEU A 104 11.58 -5.65 -5.91
C LEU A 104 11.22 -7.00 -5.27
N ILE A 105 11.23 -8.10 -6.04
CA ILE A 105 10.86 -9.42 -5.51
C ILE A 105 11.97 -10.15 -4.75
N SER A 106 13.22 -9.69 -4.85
CA SER A 106 14.35 -10.26 -4.12
C SER A 106 14.48 -9.72 -2.69
N THR A 107 13.84 -8.58 -2.40
CA THR A 107 13.89 -7.97 -1.07
C THR A 107 13.13 -8.86 -0.06
N PRO A 108 13.80 -9.37 0.99
CA PRO A 108 13.15 -10.21 1.97
C PRO A 108 12.17 -9.39 2.81
N ASN A 109 11.00 -9.95 3.07
CA ASN A 109 10.08 -9.38 4.06
C ASN A 109 10.64 -9.64 5.45
N ARG A 110 10.78 -8.59 6.27
CA ARG A 110 11.17 -8.70 7.69
C ARG A 110 10.09 -8.07 8.55
N VAL A 111 9.75 -8.75 9.64
CA VAL A 111 8.92 -8.15 10.69
C VAL A 111 9.85 -7.34 11.57
N PHE A 112 9.56 -6.04 11.67
CA PHE A 112 10.27 -5.14 12.56
C PHE A 112 9.42 -4.91 13.81
N GLY A 113 10.08 -4.80 14.96
CA GLY A 113 9.40 -4.40 16.20
C GLY A 113 9.00 -2.92 16.15
N GLU A 114 8.04 -2.55 16.99
CA GLU A 114 7.43 -1.20 17.04
C GLU A 114 8.49 -0.08 17.07
N ASN A 115 9.52 -0.21 17.89
CA ASN A 115 10.60 0.78 18.03
C ASN A 115 11.28 1.13 16.70
N VAL A 116 11.45 0.15 15.81
CA VAL A 116 12.05 0.36 14.49
C VAL A 116 11.08 1.09 13.57
N LEU A 117 9.79 0.81 13.67
CA LEU A 117 8.74 1.49 12.89
C LEU A 117 8.59 2.95 13.33
N VAL A 118 8.67 3.23 14.64
CA VAL A 118 8.71 4.60 15.19
C VAL A 118 9.93 5.33 14.66
N ALA A 119 11.13 4.74 14.78
CA ALA A 119 12.35 5.34 14.25
C ALA A 119 12.25 5.66 12.75
N ALA A 120 11.66 4.76 11.96
CA ALA A 120 11.48 4.92 10.51
C ALA A 120 10.31 5.85 10.10
N GLN A 121 9.62 6.48 11.05
CA GLN A 121 8.44 7.31 10.82
C GLN A 121 7.25 6.57 10.17
N MET A 122 7.15 5.27 10.44
CA MET A 122 6.11 4.39 9.91
C MET A 122 5.07 3.97 10.96
N SER A 123 5.21 4.45 12.20
CA SER A 123 4.24 4.23 13.29
C SER A 123 3.61 5.54 13.75
N ASP A 124 2.36 5.43 14.19
CA ASP A 124 1.56 6.50 14.78
C ASP A 124 1.90 6.70 16.27
N GLN A 125 2.62 5.76 16.88
CA GLN A 125 3.01 5.79 18.30
C GLN A 125 4.31 6.59 18.49
N TRP A 126 4.19 7.91 18.38
CA TRP A 126 5.29 8.82 18.72
C TRP A 126 5.26 9.14 20.21
N PRO A 127 6.35 8.89 20.96
CA PRO A 127 6.53 9.48 22.27
C PRO A 127 6.40 11.01 22.15
N GLN A 128 5.64 11.66 23.04
CA GLN A 128 5.43 13.13 22.99
C GLN A 128 6.75 13.92 23.14
N ASP A 129 7.79 13.26 23.65
CA ASP A 129 9.15 13.73 23.90
C ASP A 129 10.17 13.22 22.86
N SER A 130 9.71 12.65 21.75
CA SER A 130 10.56 12.14 20.69
C SER A 130 11.33 13.26 19.97
N GLU A 131 12.65 13.35 20.20
CA GLU A 131 13.57 14.12 19.35
C GLU A 131 13.94 13.34 18.06
N GLU A 132 14.10 14.05 16.93
CA GLU A 132 14.54 13.42 15.68
C GLU A 132 16.01 12.96 15.79
N VAL A 133 16.22 11.66 16.01
CA VAL A 133 17.58 11.07 16.07
C VAL A 133 17.87 10.29 14.79
N PRO A 134 19.02 10.53 14.11
CA PRO A 134 19.41 9.75 12.92
C PRO A 134 19.59 8.27 13.25
N ILE A 135 18.91 7.40 12.49
CA ILE A 135 18.86 5.95 12.70
C ILE A 135 20.18 5.26 12.30
N LEU A 136 20.98 5.88 11.43
CA LEU A 136 22.24 5.32 10.93
C LEU A 136 23.42 6.18 11.37
N LYS A 137 24.27 5.61 12.23
CA LYS A 137 25.63 6.10 12.45
C LYS A 137 26.58 5.23 11.62
N PHE A 138 27.34 5.88 10.74
CA PHE A 138 28.46 5.27 10.03
C PHE A 138 29.64 5.01 10.97
#